data_AF-J6HXG6-F1
#
_entry.id   AF-J6HXG6-F1
#
_cell.length_a   1.000
_cell.length_b   1.000
_cell.length_c   1.000
_cell.angle_alpha   90.00
_cell.angle_beta   90.00
_cell.angle_gamma   90.00
#
_symmetry.space_group_name_H-M   'P 1'
#
loop_
_entity.id
_entity.type
_entity.pdbx_description
1 polymer ?
#
loop_
_entity_poly.entity_id
_entity_poly.type
_entity_poly.pdbx_seq_one_letter_code
_entity_poly.pdbx_strand_id
1 'polypeptide(L)' 'MASFFANIPPCLIGMEACASAHFWANKLISMGHNVKLMAPQF' A
#
# COMPACT_ATOMS: atom_id res chain seq x y z
N MET A 1 7.03 8.57 3.32
CA MET A 1 5.87 7.77 2.89
C MET A 1 4.76 7.72 3.96
N ALA A 2 5.04 7.17 5.16
CA ALA A 2 4.02 6.96 6.19
C ALA A 2 3.22 8.22 6.58
N SER A 3 3.88 9.36 6.79
CA SER A 3 3.20 10.61 7.18
C SER A 3 2.25 11.14 6.10
N PHE A 4 2.49 10.87 4.82
CA PHE A 4 1.56 11.29 3.77
C PHE A 4 0.26 10.49 3.85
N PHE A 5 0.36 9.16 3.94
CA PHE A 5 -0.80 8.27 4.01
C PHE A 5 -1.60 8.46 5.31
N ALA A 6 -0.93 8.73 6.44
CA ALA A 6 -1.60 9.03 7.70
C ALA A 6 -2.43 10.33 7.68
N ASN A 7 -2.18 11.25 6.74
CA ASN A 7 -2.87 12.53 6.63
C ASN A 7 -3.95 12.57 5.54
N ILE A 8 -4.20 11.46 4.84
CA ILE A 8 -5.26 11.36 3.84
C ILE A 8 -6.33 10.35 4.28
N PRO A 9 -7.59 10.47 3.82
CA PRO A 9 -8.63 9.52 4.16
C PRO A 9 -8.31 8.10 3.68
N PRO A 10 -8.85 7.06 4.34
CA PRO A 10 -8.84 5.68 3.86
C PRO A 10 -9.20 5.58 2.37
N CYS A 11 -8.37 4.91 1.58
CA CYS A 11 -8.50 4.83 0.13
C CYS A 11 -7.94 3.52 -0.39
N LEU A 12 -8.21 3.21 -1.67
CA LEU A 12 -7.66 2.05 -2.36
C LEU A 12 -6.29 2.41 -2.97
N ILE A 13 -5.26 1.65 -2.61
CA ILE A 13 -3.89 1.82 -3.08
C ILE A 13 -3.51 0.64 -3.95
N GLY A 14 -3.21 0.90 -5.24
CA GLY A 14 -2.62 -0.08 -6.14
C GLY A 14 -1.10 -0.09 -6.00
N MET A 15 -0.50 -1.25 -5.77
CA MET A 15 0.96 -1.41 -5.76
C MET A 15 1.36 -2.65 -6.55
N GLU A 16 2.47 -2.59 -7.26
CA GLU A 16 3.07 -3.77 -7.85
C GLU A 16 3.71 -4.65 -6.77
N ALA A 17 3.55 -5.96 -6.87
CA ALA A 17 4.10 -6.95 -5.97
C ALA A 17 5.62 -7.12 -6.19
N CYS A 18 6.40 -6.15 -5.71
CA CYS A 18 7.86 -6.20 -5.66
C CYS A 18 8.39 -6.60 -4.27
N ALA A 19 9.72 -6.68 -4.10
CA ALA A 19 10.37 -7.23 -2.89
C ALA A 19 9.88 -6.63 -1.55
N SER A 20 9.54 -5.32 -1.50
CA SER A 20 9.07 -4.65 -0.29
C SER A 20 7.56 -4.39 -0.25
N ALA A 21 6.82 -4.81 -1.28
CA ALA A 21 5.41 -4.46 -1.45
C ALA A 21 4.52 -4.98 -0.32
N HIS A 22 4.79 -6.20 0.17
CA HIS A 22 4.03 -6.80 1.27
C HIS A 22 4.23 -6.07 2.61
N PHE A 23 5.45 -5.64 2.90
CA PHE A 23 5.74 -4.84 4.10
C PHE A 23 4.95 -3.53 4.08
N TRP A 24 4.99 -2.82 2.94
CA TRP A 24 4.25 -1.57 2.78
C TRP A 24 2.74 -1.80 2.77
N ALA A 25 2.25 -2.89 2.17
CA ALA A 25 0.84 -3.25 2.18
C ALA A 25 0.31 -3.37 3.61
N ASN A 26 1.01 -4.13 4.46
CA ASN A 26 0.64 -4.27 5.87
C ASN A 26 0.66 -2.93 6.61
N LYS A 27 1.67 -2.08 6.36
CA LYS A 27 1.77 -0.77 7.00
C LYS A 27 0.64 0.18 6.59
N LEU A 28 0.23 0.16 5.32
CA LEU A 28 -0.87 0.96 4.80
C LEU A 28 -2.23 0.44 5.28
N ILE A 29 -2.41 -0.88 5.36
CA ILE A 29 -3.62 -1.50 5.95
C ILE A 29 -3.76 -1.11 7.41
N SER A 30 -2.67 -1.10 8.18
CA SER A 30 -2.67 -0.62 9.58
C SER A 30 -3.05 0.85 9.73
N MET A 31 -2.96 1.66 8.66
CA MET A 31 -3.40 3.06 8.64
C MET A 31 -4.85 3.21 8.16
N GLY A 32 -5.54 2.10 7.86
CA GLY A 32 -6.93 2.08 7.41
C GLY A 32 -7.10 2.05 5.88
N HIS A 33 -6.03 2.00 5.09
CA HIS A 33 -6.14 1.90 3.63
C HIS A 33 -6.42 0.47 3.16
N ASN A 34 -7.10 0.35 2.03
CA ASN A 34 -7.19 -0.91 1.31
C ASN A 34 -6.07 -0.99 0.30
N VAL A 35 -5.37 -2.12 0.23
CA VAL A 35 -4.23 -2.31 -0.68
C VAL A 35 -4.52 -3.42 -1.65
N LYS A 36 -4.32 -3.16 -2.95
CA LYS A 36 -4.41 -4.15 -4.03
C LYS A 36 -3.03 -4.35 -4.63
N LEU A 37 -2.44 -5.51 -4.35
CA LEU A 37 -1.20 -5.94 -4.97
C LEU A 37 -1.48 -6.48 -6.38
N MET A 38 -0.72 -6.02 -7.35
CA MET A 38 -0.78 -6.44 -8.76
C MET A 38 0.48 -7.23 -9.11
N ALA A 39 0.35 -8.26 -9.95
CA ALA A 39 1.51 -9.01 -10.42
C ALA A 39 2.46 -8.08 -11.20
N PRO A 40 3.79 -8.22 -11.03
CA PRO A 40 4.75 -7.49 -11.83
C PRO A 40 4.59 -7.85 -13.32
N GLN A 41 4.65 -6.85 -14.18
CA GLN A 41 4.83 -7.06 -15.62
C GLN A 41 6.31 -6.95 -15.95
N PHE A 42 6.84 -7.95 -16.67
CA PHE A 42 8.24 -8.03 -17.10
C PHE A 42 8.38 -7.67 -18.58
#